data_AF-A0A519S4C3-F1
#
_entry.id   AF-A0A519S4C3-F1
#
_cell.length_a   1.000
_cell.length_b   1.000
_cell.length_c   1.000
_cell.angle_alpha   90.00
_cell.angle_beta   90.00
_cell.angle_gamma   90.00
#
_symmetry.space_group_name_H-M   'P 1'
#
loop_
_entity.id
_entity.type
_entity.pdbx_description
1 polymer ?
#
loop_
_entity_poly.entity_id
_entity_poly.type
_entity_poly.pdbx_seq_one_letter_code
_entity_poly.pdbx_strand_id
1 'polypeptide(L)'
;MKRKDVYKDLIPLITKDATDDLSKAKAIYNYIKKQVKWDNYYGIYSADNIKKSLDNRSGNTADINLNLIAALSAANLDAEAIILSTRENGTINKLYPVISDFNYVVAKVNIGEKSYLLDATEPLLPFGLLPLRCCRR
;
A
#
# COMPACT_ATOMS: atom_id res chain seq x y z
N MET A 1 4.67 2.70 18.71
CA MET A 1 3.21 2.95 18.60
C MET A 1 2.67 2.11 17.45
N LYS A 2 1.63 1.29 17.64
CA LYS A 2 1.16 0.36 16.60
C LYS A 2 0.42 1.17 15.53
N ARG A 3 0.91 1.13 14.29
CA ARG A 3 0.37 1.86 13.12
C ARG A 3 -1.15 1.67 12.92
N LYS A 4 -1.69 0.56 13.43
CA LYS A 4 -3.12 0.22 13.43
C LYS A 4 -3.98 1.23 14.18
N ASP A 5 -3.46 1.88 15.22
CA ASP A 5 -4.25 2.76 16.08
C ASP A 5 -4.73 4.04 15.36
N VAL A 6 -4.08 4.44 14.27
CA VAL A 6 -4.45 5.64 13.48
C VAL A 6 -5.80 5.46 12.77
N TYR A 7 -6.13 4.24 12.39
CA TYR A 7 -7.27 3.95 11.53
C TYR A 7 -8.44 3.31 12.25
N LYS A 8 -8.29 2.88 13.52
CA LYS A 8 -9.33 2.17 14.27
C LYS A 8 -10.69 2.89 14.29
N ASP A 9 -10.69 4.21 14.42
CA ASP A 9 -11.93 4.99 14.49
C ASP A 9 -12.49 5.34 13.10
N LEU A 10 -11.62 5.36 12.07
CA LEU A 10 -12.00 5.69 10.69
C LEU A 10 -12.50 4.49 9.90
N ILE A 11 -11.99 3.28 10.18
CA ILE A 11 -12.37 2.07 9.44
C ILE A 11 -13.88 1.79 9.52
N PRO A 12 -14.55 1.81 10.69
CA PRO A 12 -15.99 1.56 10.77
C PRO A 12 -16.82 2.53 9.92
N LEU A 13 -16.34 3.78 9.75
CA LEU A 13 -16.99 4.78 8.91
C LEU A 13 -16.78 4.49 7.42
N ILE A 14 -15.56 4.11 7.02
CA ILE A 14 -15.20 3.80 5.62
C ILE A 14 -15.86 2.50 5.14
N THR A 15 -16.00 1.51 6.02
CA THR A 15 -16.53 0.19 5.69
C THR A 15 -18.00 0.01 6.04
N LYS A 16 -18.72 1.09 6.40
CA LYS A 16 -20.12 1.02 6.88
C LYS A 16 -21.06 0.32 5.90
N ASP A 17 -20.85 0.56 4.61
CA ASP A 17 -21.70 0.01 3.54
C ASP A 17 -21.14 -1.29 2.93
N ALA A 18 -20.00 -1.77 3.42
CA ALA A 18 -19.33 -2.96 2.90
C ALA A 18 -19.73 -4.21 3.68
N THR A 19 -20.41 -5.14 3.01
CA THR A 19 -20.89 -6.40 3.60
C THR A 19 -19.86 -7.52 3.55
N ASP A 20 -19.02 -7.55 2.51
CA ASP A 20 -17.97 -8.54 2.30
C ASP A 20 -16.55 -7.95 2.41
N ASP A 21 -15.57 -8.80 2.68
CA ASP A 21 -14.17 -8.38 2.89
C ASP A 21 -13.52 -7.76 1.65
N LEU A 22 -13.93 -8.16 0.45
CA LEU A 22 -13.46 -7.56 -0.80
C LEU A 22 -14.00 -6.13 -0.96
N SER A 23 -15.27 -5.90 -0.64
CA SER A 23 -15.87 -4.56 -0.61
C SER A 23 -15.21 -3.67 0.43
N LYS A 24 -14.88 -4.20 1.61
CA LYS A 24 -14.09 -3.46 2.64
C LYS A 24 -12.72 -3.06 2.10
N ALA A 25 -12.00 -4.01 1.51
CA ALA A 25 -10.68 -3.77 0.94
C ALA A 25 -10.72 -2.70 -0.16
N LYS A 26 -11.71 -2.76 -1.05
CA LYS A 26 -11.91 -1.76 -2.11
C LYS A 26 -12.25 -0.38 -1.56
N ALA A 27 -13.10 -0.29 -0.53
CA ALA A 27 -13.45 0.98 0.11
C ALA A 27 -12.22 1.64 0.76
N ILE A 28 -11.43 0.86 1.49
CA ILE A 28 -10.19 1.33 2.13
C ILE A 28 -9.16 1.75 1.07
N TYR A 29 -8.98 0.94 0.03
CA TYR A 29 -8.10 1.25 -1.09
C TYR A 29 -8.45 2.59 -1.74
N ASN A 30 -9.73 2.80 -2.05
CA ASN A 30 -10.23 4.03 -2.66
C ASN A 30 -10.11 5.24 -1.72
N TYR A 31 -10.25 5.02 -0.40
CA TYR A 31 -10.07 6.09 0.59
C TYR A 31 -8.61 6.55 0.61
N ILE A 32 -7.65 5.65 0.85
CA ILE A 32 -6.22 5.98 0.99
C ILE A 32 -5.68 6.69 -0.24
N LYS A 33 -6.03 6.16 -1.42
CA LYS A 33 -5.69 6.72 -2.72
C LYS A 33 -6.18 8.15 -2.96
N LYS A 34 -7.23 8.59 -2.25
CA LYS A 34 -7.73 9.98 -2.28
C LYS A 34 -7.09 10.87 -1.20
N GLN A 35 -6.53 10.28 -0.15
CA GLN A 35 -5.97 11.06 0.97
C GLN A 35 -4.53 11.52 0.71
N VAL A 36 -3.70 10.69 0.10
CA VAL A 36 -2.26 10.96 -0.05
C VAL A 36 -1.87 10.95 -1.52
N LYS A 37 -1.29 12.06 -1.99
CA LYS A 37 -0.72 12.18 -3.32
C LYS A 37 0.74 11.73 -3.30
N TRP A 38 1.13 10.96 -4.31
CA TRP A 38 2.53 10.59 -4.48
C TRP A 38 3.40 11.79 -4.87
N ASP A 39 4.53 11.94 -4.17
CA ASP A 39 5.51 13.02 -4.33
C ASP A 39 6.60 12.72 -5.38
N ASN A 40 6.45 11.63 -6.14
CA ASN A 40 7.42 11.08 -7.10
C ASN A 40 8.71 10.49 -6.47
N TYR A 41 8.76 10.32 -5.14
CA TYR A 41 9.89 9.67 -4.48
C TYR A 41 9.65 8.17 -4.31
N TYR A 42 10.62 7.37 -4.75
CA TYR A 42 10.63 5.92 -4.57
C TYR A 42 11.37 5.53 -3.29
N GLY A 43 10.86 4.55 -2.55
CA GLY A 43 11.51 4.06 -1.36
C GLY A 43 10.81 2.85 -0.76
N ILE A 44 11.54 2.13 0.09
CA ILE A 44 11.00 1.03 0.90
C ILE A 44 10.70 1.47 2.34
N TYR A 45 11.15 2.68 2.72
CA TYR A 45 10.97 3.26 4.04
C TYR A 45 10.09 4.51 3.98
N SER A 46 9.23 4.65 5.00
CA SER A 46 8.46 5.87 5.23
C SER A 46 9.42 7.03 5.52
N ALA A 47 9.39 8.07 4.69
CA ALA A 47 10.29 9.22 4.84
C ALA A 47 9.81 10.14 5.96
N ASP A 48 8.50 10.37 6.04
CA ASP A 48 7.92 11.40 6.90
C ASP A 48 7.12 10.86 8.09
N ASN A 49 7.05 9.54 8.28
CA ASN A 49 6.14 8.87 9.19
C ASN A 49 4.69 8.87 8.66
N ILE A 50 4.03 7.73 8.81
CA ILE A 50 2.71 7.40 8.26
C ILE A 50 1.65 8.47 8.58
N LYS A 51 1.63 8.98 9.82
CA LYS A 51 0.72 10.07 10.22
C LYS A 51 0.97 11.37 9.47
N LYS A 52 2.23 11.80 9.38
CA LYS A 52 2.60 13.06 8.74
C LYS A 52 2.28 13.05 7.25
N SER A 53 2.47 11.90 6.58
CA SER A 53 2.07 11.78 5.17
C SER A 53 0.56 11.91 4.95
N LEU A 54 -0.25 11.49 5.93
CA LEU A 54 -1.71 11.64 5.90
C LEU A 54 -2.12 13.08 6.18
N ASP A 55 -1.47 13.74 7.14
CA ASP A 55 -1.71 15.15 7.49
C ASP A 55 -1.29 16.09 6.34
N ASN A 56 -0.12 15.85 5.75
CA ASN A 56 0.42 16.61 4.62
C ASN A 56 -0.26 16.28 3.28
N ARG A 57 -1.03 15.20 3.21
CA ARG A 57 -1.63 14.65 1.98
C ARG A 57 -0.62 14.40 0.86
N SER A 58 0.64 14.18 1.22
CA SER A 58 1.77 13.96 0.31
C SER A 58 2.74 12.98 0.94
N GLY A 59 3.32 12.09 0.15
CA GLY A 59 4.35 11.18 0.64
C GLY A 59 4.90 10.27 -0.44
N ASN A 60 5.94 9.51 -0.06
CA ASN A 60 6.62 8.61 -0.96
C ASN A 60 5.83 7.31 -1.17
N THR A 61 6.31 6.46 -2.08
CA THR A 61 5.66 5.16 -2.37
C THR A 61 5.48 4.28 -1.13
N ALA A 62 6.43 4.29 -0.19
CA ALA A 62 6.33 3.56 1.06
C ALA A 62 5.34 4.17 2.04
N ASP A 63 5.29 5.50 2.17
CA ASP A 63 4.31 6.17 3.01
C ASP A 63 2.90 5.76 2.57
N ILE A 64 2.60 5.85 1.28
CA ILE A 64 1.27 5.55 0.73
C ILE A 64 0.90 4.07 0.94
N ASN A 65 1.76 3.15 0.52
CA ASN A 65 1.44 1.72 0.56
C ASN A 65 1.50 1.15 2.00
N LEU A 66 2.35 1.69 2.89
CA LEU A 66 2.32 1.34 4.31
C LEU A 66 1.08 1.88 5.04
N ASN A 67 0.59 3.07 4.68
CA ASN A 67 -0.70 3.58 5.15
C ASN A 67 -1.84 2.64 4.72
N LEU A 68 -1.82 2.19 3.46
CA LEU A 68 -2.80 1.23 2.95
C LEU A 68 -2.78 -0.07 3.77
N ILE A 69 -1.61 -0.65 4.02
CA ILE A 69 -1.47 -1.89 4.82
C ILE A 69 -1.96 -1.67 6.25
N ALA A 70 -1.62 -0.53 6.87
CA ALA A 70 -2.07 -0.20 8.21
C ALA A 70 -3.61 -0.09 8.29
N ALA A 71 -4.25 0.53 7.29
CA ALA A 71 -5.69 0.65 7.20
C ALA A 71 -6.39 -0.70 6.96
N LEU A 72 -5.88 -1.52 6.03
CA LEU A 72 -6.40 -2.87 5.79
C LEU A 72 -6.27 -3.75 7.04
N SER A 73 -5.12 -3.70 7.71
CA SER A 73 -4.89 -4.46 8.95
C SER A 73 -5.75 -3.96 10.11
N ALA A 74 -6.12 -2.67 10.14
CA ALA A 74 -7.07 -2.12 11.12
C ALA A 74 -8.51 -2.59 10.84
N ALA A 75 -8.84 -2.96 9.61
CA ALA A 75 -10.10 -3.57 9.22
C ALA A 75 -10.16 -5.09 9.41
N ASN A 76 -9.19 -5.67 10.13
CA ASN A 76 -9.03 -7.12 10.31
C ASN A 76 -8.86 -7.90 8.99
N LEU A 77 -8.37 -7.25 7.94
CA LEU A 77 -7.96 -7.93 6.71
C LEU A 77 -6.49 -8.39 6.84
N ASP A 78 -6.20 -9.57 6.29
CA ASP A 78 -4.85 -10.09 6.24
C ASP A 78 -4.04 -9.33 5.17
N ALA A 79 -3.23 -8.37 5.62
CA ALA A 79 -2.47 -7.48 4.77
C ALA A 79 -0.97 -7.51 5.11
N GLU A 80 -0.15 -7.73 4.09
CA GLU A 80 1.30 -7.88 4.17
C GLU A 80 2.00 -6.82 3.30
N ALA A 81 3.18 -6.38 3.72
CA ALA A 81 4.06 -5.54 2.91
C ALA A 81 4.93 -6.41 2.02
N ILE A 82 4.95 -6.14 0.71
CA ILE A 82 5.87 -6.78 -0.23
C ILE A 82 6.80 -5.73 -0.79
N ILE A 83 8.11 -5.96 -0.67
CA ILE A 83 9.13 -5.15 -1.33
C ILE A 83 9.43 -5.69 -2.72
N LEU A 84 9.63 -4.79 -3.68
CA LEU A 84 9.98 -5.13 -5.06
C LEU A 84 10.97 -4.12 -5.64
N SER A 85 11.63 -4.52 -6.73
CA SER A 85 12.48 -3.64 -7.52
C SER A 85 11.73 -3.17 -8.75
N THR A 86 11.56 -1.85 -8.91
CA THR A 86 10.95 -1.29 -10.13
C THR A 86 11.79 -1.61 -11.36
N ARG A 87 11.21 -1.45 -12.56
CA ARG A 87 11.91 -1.68 -13.83
C ARG A 87 13.20 -0.83 -13.95
N GLU A 88 13.16 0.41 -13.48
CA GLU A 88 14.27 1.35 -13.60
C GLU A 88 15.42 1.06 -12.63
N ASN A 89 15.17 0.33 -11.54
CA ASN A 89 16.18 0.07 -10.50
C ASN A 89 17.18 -1.05 -10.83
N GLY A 90 16.99 -1.76 -11.96
CA GLY A 90 17.90 -2.84 -12.38
C GLY A 90 17.56 -4.22 -11.82
N THR A 91 18.25 -5.26 -12.27
CA THR A 91 17.89 -6.65 -11.98
C THR A 91 18.48 -7.12 -10.65
N ILE A 92 17.61 -7.61 -9.76
CA ILE A 92 18.02 -8.18 -8.46
C ILE A 92 18.85 -9.44 -8.69
N ASN A 93 19.96 -9.57 -7.99
CA ASN A 93 20.71 -10.81 -7.95
C ASN A 93 19.91 -11.87 -7.18
N LYS A 94 19.42 -12.89 -7.90
CA LYS A 94 18.60 -13.96 -7.31
C LYS A 94 19.38 -14.88 -6.37
N LEU A 95 20.71 -14.93 -6.49
CA LEU A 95 21.56 -15.78 -5.64
C LEU A 95 21.83 -15.13 -4.28
N TYR A 96 21.96 -13.80 -4.25
CA TYR A 96 22.23 -13.03 -3.05
C TYR A 96 21.41 -11.72 -3.06
N PRO A 97 20.11 -11.77 -2.74
CA PRO A 97 19.28 -10.58 -2.72
C PRO A 97 19.70 -9.66 -1.57
N VAL A 98 20.03 -8.40 -1.87
CA VAL A 98 20.34 -7.38 -0.86
C VAL A 98 19.14 -6.45 -0.71
N ILE A 99 18.82 -6.00 0.52
CA ILE A 99 17.68 -5.10 0.76
C ILE A 99 17.80 -3.80 -0.04
N SER A 100 19.04 -3.32 -0.25
CA SER A 100 19.33 -2.14 -1.08
C SER A 100 18.92 -2.29 -2.55
N ASP A 101 18.72 -3.51 -3.03
CA ASP A 101 18.29 -3.77 -4.42
C ASP A 101 16.78 -3.55 -4.61
N PHE A 102 16.03 -3.35 -3.51
CA PHE A 102 14.61 -3.06 -3.53
C PHE A 102 14.38 -1.58 -3.31
N ASN A 103 13.55 -0.97 -4.16
CA ASN A 103 13.27 0.47 -4.11
C ASN A 103 11.77 0.78 -4.02
N TYR A 104 10.93 -0.22 -3.82
CA TYR A 104 9.48 -0.07 -3.84
C TYR A 104 8.81 -1.03 -2.86
N VAL A 105 7.66 -0.63 -2.32
CA VAL A 105 6.79 -1.48 -1.49
C VAL A 105 5.37 -1.43 -2.00
N VAL A 106 4.68 -2.57 -2.02
CA VAL A 106 3.26 -2.73 -2.35
C VAL A 106 2.54 -3.44 -1.23
N ALA A 107 1.21 -3.28 -1.17
CA ALA A 107 0.37 -4.01 -0.24
C ALA A 107 -0.11 -5.30 -0.88
N LYS A 108 0.00 -6.42 -0.16
CA LYS A 108 -0.70 -7.66 -0.51
C LYS A 108 -1.83 -7.86 0.48
N VAL A 109 -3.04 -8.14 0.01
CA VAL A 109 -4.17 -8.51 0.87
C VAL A 109 -4.68 -9.90 0.49
N ASN A 110 -4.84 -10.77 1.49
CA ASN A 110 -5.43 -12.09 1.31
C ASN A 110 -6.91 -12.04 1.72
N ILE A 111 -7.80 -12.45 0.82
CA ILE A 111 -9.25 -12.47 1.03
C ILE A 111 -9.75 -13.86 0.62
N GLY A 112 -10.08 -14.69 1.60
CA GLY A 112 -10.32 -16.11 1.39
C GLY A 112 -9.08 -16.79 0.78
N GLU A 113 -9.26 -17.51 -0.32
CA GLU A 113 -8.17 -18.21 -1.02
C GLU A 113 -7.44 -17.33 -2.06
N LYS A 114 -7.85 -16.06 -2.21
CA LYS A 114 -7.28 -15.16 -3.23
C LYS A 114 -6.38 -14.10 -2.61
N SER A 115 -5.20 -13.93 -3.19
CA SER A 115 -4.27 -12.84 -2.88
C SER A 115 -4.38 -11.72 -3.91
N TYR A 116 -4.46 -10.47 -3.44
CA TYR A 116 -4.49 -9.28 -4.29
C TYR A 116 -3.29 -8.39 -3.99
N LEU A 117 -2.58 -7.97 -5.04
CA LEU A 117 -1.53 -6.95 -4.95
C LEU A 117 -2.14 -5.58 -5.22
N LEU A 118 -1.86 -4.63 -4.34
CA LEU A 118 -2.45 -3.31 -4.32
C LEU A 118 -1.36 -2.25 -4.25
N ASP A 119 -1.56 -1.20 -5.03
CA ASP A 119 -0.75 0.00 -5.02
C ASP A 119 -1.65 1.22 -5.03
N ALA A 120 -1.54 2.09 -4.02
CA ALA A 120 -2.37 3.28 -3.88
C ALA A 120 -1.68 4.56 -4.38
N THR A 121 -0.56 4.45 -5.11
CA THR A 121 0.21 5.62 -5.57
C THR A 121 -0.45 6.34 -6.75
N GLU A 122 -1.25 5.62 -7.55
CA GLU A 122 -1.89 6.15 -8.76
C GLU A 122 -3.41 6.38 -8.60
N PRO A 123 -3.91 7.61 -8.81
CA PRO A 123 -5.33 7.98 -8.73
C PRO A 123 -6.28 7.21 -9.67
N LEU A 124 -5.78 6.63 -10.76
CA LEU A 124 -6.59 5.91 -11.74
C LEU A 124 -6.38 4.40 -11.75
N LEU A 125 -5.45 3.89 -10.95
CA LEU A 125 -5.16 2.45 -10.89
C LEU A 125 -6.31 1.63 -10.27
N PRO A 126 -6.87 0.64 -10.98
CA PRO A 126 -7.91 -0.21 -10.41
C PRO A 126 -7.39 -1.11 -9.29
N PHE A 127 -8.30 -1.52 -8.40
CA PHE A 127 -7.99 -2.48 -7.33
C PHE A 127 -7.45 -3.80 -7.91
N GLY A 128 -6.35 -4.31 -7.34
CA GLY A 128 -5.73 -5.57 -7.75
C GLY A 128 -4.77 -5.45 -8.93
N LEU A 129 -4.54 -4.24 -9.44
CA LEU A 129 -3.55 -3.98 -10.48
C LEU A 129 -2.34 -3.24 -9.90
N LEU A 130 -1.18 -3.52 -10.46
CA LEU A 130 0.06 -2.81 -10.17
C LEU A 130 0.41 -1.87 -11.33
N PRO A 131 1.08 -0.73 -11.05
CA PRO A 131 1.58 0.15 -12.08
C PRO A 131 2.56 -0.58 -13.02
N LEU A 132 2.62 -0.16 -14.29
CA LEU A 132 3.55 -0.72 -15.28
C LEU A 132 5.03 -0.64 -14.85
N ARG A 133 5.39 0.29 -13.97
CA ARG A 133 6.74 0.39 -13.37
C ARG A 133 7.11 -0.79 -12.48
N CYS A 134 6.13 -1.53 -11.96
CA CYS A 134 6.33 -2.73 -11.12
C CYS A 134 6.32 -4.03 -11.95
N CYS A 135 5.64 -4.04 -13.11
CA CYS A 135 5.56 -5.21 -13.96
C CYS A 135 6.80 -5.33 -14.86
N ARG A 136 7.60 -6.37 -14.65
CA ARG A 136 8.63 -6.79 -15.62
C ARG A 136 8.03 -7.76 -16.63
N ARG A 137 8.54 -7.70 -17.86
CA ARG A 137 8.15 -8.59 -18.96
C ARG A 137 8.83 -9.95 -18.82
#